data_AF-A0A7J2HM79-F1
#
_entry.id   AF-A0A7J2HM79-F1
#
_cell.length_a   1.000
_cell.length_b   1.000
_cell.length_c   1.000
_cell.angle_alpha   90.00
_cell.angle_beta   90.00
_cell.angle_gamma   90.00
#
_symmetry.space_group_name_H-M   'P 1'
#
loop_
_entity.id
_entity.type
_entity.pdbx_description
1 polymer ?
#
loop_
_entity_poly.entity_id
_entity_poly.type
_entity_poly.pdbx_seq_one_letter_code
_entity_poly.pdbx_strand_id
1 'polypeptide(L)'
;MLVPTISQINLRETPDIVRFAMHNVDRGIKGVNFQPISLVGFIKKGEREKLRVVQSDIVEQIKKKFNFGMEAWYPVPCVAALADLIGREPHVHFYNNEKCGIATYVYVDRKKKKLIPITEFVDVDRFLKDIESIHDSMIRKVLFGLELIPSAIRYLSFRRALAKKLIDYIIQDELPNGKKLSDILDRIMEEGSYSSLREFHYNFLFLGMMHFQDYYNYDVNRVQRCSIHYAAGNRIIPFCTYNVFPSIYRDKYLKSHALKGKKAEKLMKESLEAKERVEKFREKRKEIVNSSIYNEVYAI
;
A
#
# COMPACT_ATOMS: atom_id res chain seq x y z
N MET A 1 3.43 2.75 -9.02
CA MET A 1 3.06 1.63 -8.12
C MET A 1 2.33 0.59 -8.96
N LEU A 2 2.59 -0.70 -8.75
CA LEU A 2 1.85 -1.78 -9.41
C LEU A 2 0.65 -2.17 -8.55
N VAL A 3 -0.51 -2.44 -9.17
CA VAL A 3 -1.72 -2.87 -8.46
C VAL A 3 -2.29 -4.15 -9.11
N PRO A 4 -1.61 -5.29 -8.95
CA PRO A 4 -2.02 -6.54 -9.57
C PRO A 4 -3.26 -7.13 -8.89
N THR A 5 -4.22 -7.58 -9.69
CA THR A 5 -5.38 -8.34 -9.18
C THR A 5 -5.00 -9.80 -8.98
N ILE A 6 -5.24 -10.33 -7.78
CA ILE A 6 -4.80 -11.68 -7.39
C ILE A 6 -6.00 -12.58 -7.07
N SER A 7 -5.94 -13.80 -7.60
CA SER A 7 -6.81 -14.92 -7.31
C SER A 7 -5.97 -16.19 -7.20
N GLN A 8 -6.55 -17.32 -6.80
CA GLN A 8 -5.81 -18.59 -6.74
C GLN A 8 -5.19 -18.99 -8.09
N ILE A 9 -5.74 -18.51 -9.21
CA ILE A 9 -5.24 -18.78 -10.57
C ILE A 9 -3.81 -18.26 -10.77
N ASN A 10 -3.52 -17.07 -10.25
CA ASN A 10 -2.23 -16.38 -10.44
C ASN A 10 -1.48 -16.13 -9.12
N LEU A 11 -1.94 -16.69 -8.01
CA LEU A 11 -1.34 -16.50 -6.68
C LEU A 11 0.15 -16.86 -6.66
N ARG A 12 0.55 -17.92 -7.38
CA ARG A 12 1.95 -18.37 -7.49
C ARG A 12 2.88 -17.36 -8.18
N GLU A 13 2.33 -16.39 -8.91
CA GLU A 13 3.08 -15.38 -9.66
C GLU A 13 3.40 -14.14 -8.81
N THR A 14 2.85 -14.04 -7.59
CA THR A 14 3.08 -12.86 -6.72
C THR A 14 4.56 -12.59 -6.47
N PRO A 15 5.46 -13.58 -6.27
CA PRO A 15 6.88 -13.29 -6.08
C PRO A 15 7.55 -12.74 -7.34
N ASP A 16 7.09 -13.15 -8.52
CA ASP A 16 7.62 -12.68 -9.81
C ASP A 16 7.22 -11.23 -10.07
N ILE A 17 6.02 -10.82 -9.65
CA ILE A 17 5.60 -9.42 -9.68
C ILE A 17 6.47 -8.57 -8.74
N VAL A 18 6.77 -9.06 -7.54
CA VAL A 18 7.70 -8.37 -6.63
C VAL A 18 9.09 -8.28 -7.25
N ARG A 19 9.58 -9.35 -7.88
CA ARG A 19 10.88 -9.35 -8.57
C ARG A 19 10.92 -8.31 -9.68
N PHE A 20 9.87 -8.24 -10.50
CA PHE A 20 9.74 -7.21 -11.52
C PHE A 20 9.80 -5.81 -10.92
N ALA A 21 9.08 -5.56 -9.81
CA ALA A 21 9.11 -4.28 -9.13
C ALA A 21 10.51 -3.93 -8.59
N MET A 22 11.18 -4.90 -7.97
CA MET A 22 12.55 -4.80 -7.45
C MET A 22 13.55 -4.35 -8.53
N HIS A 23 13.44 -4.88 -9.74
CA HIS A 23 14.32 -4.56 -10.87
C HIS A 23 14.05 -3.18 -11.49
N ASN A 24 12.99 -2.51 -11.08
CA ASN A 24 12.50 -1.27 -11.69
C ASN A 24 12.28 -0.14 -10.67
N VAL A 25 12.85 -0.26 -9.47
CA VAL A 25 12.74 0.75 -8.42
C VAL A 25 13.34 2.09 -8.83
N ASP A 26 14.47 2.05 -9.51
CA ASP A 26 15.15 3.19 -10.12
C ASP A 26 14.40 3.74 -11.34
N ARG A 27 13.73 2.87 -12.10
CA ARG A 27 12.87 3.25 -13.24
C ARG A 27 11.48 3.80 -12.83
N GLY A 28 11.23 3.95 -11.53
CA GLY A 28 10.04 4.64 -11.01
C GLY A 28 9.01 3.75 -10.32
N ILE A 29 9.22 2.43 -10.22
CA ILE A 29 8.32 1.55 -9.46
C ILE A 29 8.61 1.66 -7.96
N LYS A 30 7.72 2.33 -7.23
CA LYS A 30 7.90 2.59 -5.78
C LYS A 30 7.21 1.58 -4.86
N GLY A 31 6.43 0.66 -5.43
CA GLY A 31 5.74 -0.36 -4.66
C GLY A 31 4.83 -1.26 -5.48
N VAL A 32 4.38 -2.33 -4.83
CA VAL A 32 3.37 -3.29 -5.29
C VAL A 32 2.26 -3.33 -4.25
N ASN A 33 1.03 -3.03 -4.66
CA ASN A 33 -0.15 -3.15 -3.80
C ASN A 33 -1.06 -4.26 -4.37
N PHE A 34 -0.97 -5.46 -3.82
CA PHE A 34 -1.78 -6.59 -4.29
C PHE A 34 -3.26 -6.38 -3.99
N GLN A 35 -4.09 -6.74 -4.96
CA GLN A 35 -5.53 -6.59 -4.88
C GLN A 35 -6.20 -7.96 -5.00
N PRO A 36 -6.41 -8.70 -3.89
CA PRO A 36 -7.26 -9.88 -3.92
C PRO A 36 -8.62 -9.56 -4.53
N ILE A 37 -9.13 -10.50 -5.34
CA ILE A 37 -10.44 -10.36 -5.98
C ILE A 37 -11.56 -10.23 -4.95
N SER A 38 -12.56 -9.40 -5.28
CA SER A 38 -13.86 -9.34 -4.60
C SER A 38 -14.89 -10.08 -5.43
N LEU A 39 -15.59 -11.04 -4.80
CA LEU A 39 -16.54 -11.92 -5.48
C LEU A 39 -17.96 -11.35 -5.43
N VAL A 40 -18.30 -10.46 -6.35
CA VAL A 40 -19.64 -9.88 -6.47
C VAL A 40 -20.51 -10.69 -7.43
N GLY A 41 -21.74 -11.00 -7.02
CA GLY A 41 -22.71 -11.79 -7.80
C GLY A 41 -22.90 -13.22 -7.26
N PHE A 42 -23.67 -14.03 -7.98
CA PHE A 42 -23.89 -15.42 -7.61
C PHE A 42 -22.69 -16.30 -8.04
N ILE A 43 -22.06 -16.96 -7.08
CA ILE A 43 -21.01 -17.97 -7.33
C ILE A 43 -21.32 -19.23 -6.52
N LYS A 44 -21.26 -20.39 -7.16
CA LYS A 44 -21.50 -21.68 -6.51
C LYS A 44 -20.53 -21.90 -5.34
N LYS A 45 -21.03 -22.48 -4.24
CA LYS A 45 -20.21 -22.93 -3.11
C LYS A 45 -19.19 -23.97 -3.61
N GLY A 46 -17.90 -23.80 -3.30
CA GLY A 46 -16.78 -24.58 -3.86
C GLY A 46 -15.98 -23.84 -4.94
N GLU A 47 -16.65 -23.22 -5.92
CA GLU A 47 -15.97 -22.39 -6.94
C GLU A 47 -15.36 -21.12 -6.33
N ARG A 48 -15.95 -20.63 -5.24
CA ARG A 48 -15.43 -19.48 -4.49
C ARG A 48 -14.04 -19.74 -3.91
N GLU A 49 -13.80 -20.92 -3.36
CA GLU A 49 -12.50 -21.28 -2.74
C GLU A 49 -11.40 -21.44 -3.79
N LYS A 50 -11.76 -21.89 -5.00
CA LYS A 50 -10.85 -21.96 -6.15
C LYS A 50 -10.43 -20.60 -6.71
N LEU A 51 -11.00 -19.50 -6.22
CA LEU A 51 -10.71 -18.15 -6.68
C LEU A 51 -10.19 -17.26 -5.56
N ARG A 52 -10.78 -17.38 -4.36
CA ARG A 52 -10.53 -16.50 -3.22
C ARG A 52 -9.08 -16.60 -2.74
N VAL A 53 -8.49 -15.44 -2.55
CA VAL A 53 -7.17 -15.25 -1.94
C VAL A 53 -7.35 -14.35 -0.74
N VAL A 54 -6.78 -14.75 0.40
CA VAL A 54 -6.64 -13.88 1.57
C VAL A 54 -5.21 -13.33 1.64
N GLN A 55 -5.01 -12.32 2.48
CA GLN A 55 -3.73 -11.62 2.59
C GLN A 55 -2.58 -12.56 2.98
N SER A 56 -2.84 -13.49 3.90
CA SER A 56 -1.86 -14.50 4.33
C SER A 56 -1.39 -15.41 3.20
N ASP A 57 -2.24 -15.72 2.22
CA ASP A 57 -1.86 -16.56 1.08
C ASP A 57 -0.77 -15.87 0.23
N ILE A 58 -0.90 -14.55 0.04
CA ILE A 58 0.09 -13.75 -0.70
C ILE A 58 1.39 -13.66 0.09
N VAL A 59 1.31 -13.41 1.40
CA VAL A 59 2.48 -13.35 2.29
C VAL A 59 3.22 -14.69 2.25
N GLU A 60 2.53 -15.82 2.27
CA GLU A 60 3.14 -17.15 2.20
C GLU A 60 3.89 -17.39 0.88
N GLN A 61 3.36 -16.91 -0.26
CA GLN A 61 4.08 -16.99 -1.54
C GLN A 61 5.34 -16.12 -1.54
N ILE A 62 5.26 -14.90 -1.00
CA ILE A 62 6.40 -13.99 -0.87
C ILE A 62 7.46 -14.63 0.04
N LYS A 63 7.06 -15.19 1.19
CA LYS A 63 7.93 -15.87 2.15
C LYS A 63 8.75 -16.98 1.52
N LYS A 64 8.13 -17.83 0.68
CA LYS A 64 8.81 -18.93 -0.03
C LYS A 64 9.99 -18.48 -0.91
N LYS A 65 9.99 -17.23 -1.37
CA LYS A 65 11.05 -16.71 -2.25
C LYS A 65 11.98 -15.71 -1.57
N PHE A 66 11.49 -14.94 -0.61
CA PHE A 66 12.24 -13.84 0.00
C PHE A 66 12.50 -14.00 1.51
N ASN A 67 12.01 -15.08 2.12
CA ASN A 67 12.32 -15.49 3.49
C ASN A 67 11.92 -14.48 4.59
N PHE A 68 10.81 -13.77 4.40
CA PHE A 68 10.12 -13.02 5.47
C PHE A 68 8.61 -13.25 5.35
N GLY A 69 7.94 -13.40 6.48
CA GLY A 69 6.54 -13.73 6.62
C GLY A 69 5.74 -12.62 7.28
N MET A 70 4.63 -12.99 7.91
CA MET A 70 3.64 -12.08 8.49
C MET A 70 4.20 -11.18 9.60
N GLU A 71 5.28 -11.59 10.25
CA GLU A 71 5.99 -10.80 11.29
C GLU A 71 6.50 -9.45 10.79
N ALA A 72 6.70 -9.30 9.47
CA ALA A 72 7.14 -8.04 8.87
C ALA A 72 5.97 -7.18 8.35
N TRP A 73 4.72 -7.62 8.47
CA TRP A 73 3.55 -6.95 7.90
C TRP A 73 2.66 -6.34 8.98
N TYR A 74 2.22 -5.11 8.74
CA TYR A 74 1.44 -4.34 9.69
C TYR A 74 0.11 -3.91 9.08
N PRO A 75 -0.98 -3.86 9.86
CA PRO A 75 -2.23 -3.28 9.38
C PRO A 75 -2.00 -1.86 8.88
N VAL A 76 -2.55 -1.51 7.72
CA VAL A 76 -2.46 -0.15 7.15
C VAL A 76 -2.79 0.98 8.15
N PRO A 77 -3.79 0.88 9.04
CA PRO A 77 -4.09 1.97 9.98
C PRO A 77 -3.09 2.09 11.14
N CYS A 78 -2.06 1.25 11.26
CA CYS A 78 -1.13 1.26 12.40
C CYS A 78 -0.37 2.60 12.54
N VAL A 79 -0.23 3.36 11.44
CA VAL A 79 0.42 4.68 11.44
C VAL A 79 -0.55 5.84 11.68
N ALA A 80 -1.85 5.58 11.86
CA ALA A 80 -2.84 6.63 12.08
C ALA A 80 -2.54 7.43 13.35
N ALA A 81 -2.26 6.73 14.46
CA ALA A 81 -1.87 7.34 15.73
C ALA A 81 -0.65 8.26 15.60
N LEU A 82 0.34 7.88 14.78
CA LEU A 82 1.49 8.74 14.48
C LEU A 82 1.03 10.00 13.71
N ALA A 83 0.18 9.82 12.69
CA ALA A 83 -0.34 10.93 11.90
C ALA A 83 -1.10 11.94 12.77
N ASP A 84 -1.80 11.51 13.81
CA ASP A 84 -2.53 12.40 14.74
C ASP A 84 -1.60 13.14 15.70
N LEU A 85 -0.47 12.53 16.06
CA LEU A 85 0.52 13.18 16.92
C LEU A 85 1.33 14.25 16.18
N ILE A 86 1.57 14.07 14.88
CA ILE A 86 2.45 14.94 14.09
C ILE A 86 1.70 15.83 13.09
N GLY A 87 0.45 15.47 12.79
CA GLY A 87 -0.42 16.12 11.84
C GLY A 87 -0.74 17.54 12.28
N ARG A 88 -0.76 18.46 11.33
CA ARG A 88 -1.31 19.80 11.54
C ARG A 88 -2.77 19.76 11.11
N GLU A 89 -3.67 20.13 12.00
CA GLU A 89 -5.09 20.20 11.69
C GLU A 89 -5.40 21.30 10.66
N PRO A 90 -6.30 21.06 9.68
CA PRO A 90 -6.99 19.79 9.42
C PRO A 90 -6.12 18.78 8.64
N HIS A 91 -6.03 17.53 9.11
CA HIS A 91 -5.43 16.43 8.32
C HIS A 91 -6.42 15.29 8.07
N VAL A 92 -6.12 14.46 7.06
CA VAL A 92 -6.94 13.29 6.74
C VAL A 92 -6.55 12.15 7.66
N HIS A 93 -7.48 11.68 8.48
CA HIS A 93 -7.25 10.51 9.32
C HIS A 93 -7.55 9.21 8.56
N PHE A 94 -6.56 8.32 8.48
CA PHE A 94 -6.68 7.03 7.81
C PHE A 94 -7.04 5.89 8.80
N TYR A 95 -8.14 6.03 9.54
CA TYR A 95 -8.59 5.05 10.55
C TYR A 95 -9.35 3.86 9.97
N ASN A 96 -8.97 3.37 8.78
CA ASN A 96 -9.64 2.21 8.23
C ASN A 96 -9.56 1.01 9.15
N ASN A 97 -10.55 0.11 9.07
CA ASN A 97 -10.48 -1.13 9.84
C ASN A 97 -9.19 -1.90 9.49
N GLU A 98 -8.57 -2.49 10.50
CA GLU A 98 -7.30 -3.23 10.45
C GLU A 98 -7.33 -4.41 9.47
N LYS A 99 -8.51 -5.01 9.24
CA LYS A 99 -8.71 -6.10 8.27
C LYS A 99 -8.76 -5.61 6.81
N CYS A 100 -8.77 -4.29 6.57
CA CYS A 100 -8.84 -3.73 5.22
C CYS A 100 -7.54 -3.87 4.44
N GLY A 101 -6.40 -3.88 5.11
CA GLY A 101 -5.13 -3.95 4.41
C GLY A 101 -3.98 -4.18 5.35
N ILE A 102 -2.94 -4.82 4.82
CA ILE A 102 -1.64 -4.93 5.48
C ILE A 102 -0.56 -4.39 4.53
N ALA A 103 0.51 -3.86 5.09
CA ALA A 103 1.64 -3.33 4.35
C ALA A 103 2.96 -3.53 5.07
N THR A 104 4.04 -3.45 4.31
CA THR A 104 5.40 -3.45 4.77
C THR A 104 6.30 -2.67 3.80
N TYR A 105 7.51 -2.38 4.26
CA TYR A 105 8.59 -1.89 3.42
C TYR A 105 9.71 -2.91 3.40
N VAL A 106 10.35 -3.07 2.24
CA VAL A 106 11.51 -3.94 2.08
C VAL A 106 12.64 -3.15 1.45
N TYR A 107 13.84 -3.23 2.03
CA TYR A 107 15.05 -2.75 1.39
C TYR A 107 15.38 -3.63 0.18
N VAL A 108 15.77 -3.00 -0.92
CA VAL A 108 16.07 -3.65 -2.19
C VAL A 108 17.58 -3.70 -2.40
N ASP A 109 18.20 -4.84 -2.10
CA ASP A 109 19.60 -5.10 -2.45
C ASP A 109 19.66 -5.60 -3.90
N ARG A 110 19.87 -4.67 -4.83
CA ARG A 110 19.97 -4.97 -6.27
C ARG A 110 21.20 -5.81 -6.61
N LYS A 111 22.30 -5.67 -5.87
CA LYS A 111 23.56 -6.40 -6.14
C LYS A 111 23.39 -7.87 -5.79
N LYS A 112 22.80 -8.16 -4.62
CA LYS A 112 22.55 -9.53 -4.16
C LYS A 112 21.21 -10.08 -4.63
N LYS A 113 20.38 -9.25 -5.29
CA LYS A 113 19.00 -9.55 -5.70
C LYS A 113 18.15 -10.05 -4.52
N LYS A 114 18.30 -9.41 -3.36
CA LYS A 114 17.64 -9.76 -2.10
C LYS A 114 16.71 -8.65 -1.62
N LEU A 115 15.65 -9.05 -0.92
CA LEU A 115 14.77 -8.17 -0.18
C LEU A 115 15.02 -8.38 1.31
N ILE A 116 15.12 -7.29 2.06
CA ILE A 116 15.31 -7.32 3.51
C ILE A 116 14.17 -6.52 4.13
N PRO A 117 13.33 -7.10 5.00
CA PRO A 117 12.20 -6.38 5.56
C PRO A 117 12.66 -5.21 6.44
N ILE A 118 11.86 -4.15 6.51
CA ILE A 118 12.18 -2.95 7.30
C ILE A 118 12.40 -3.26 8.79
N THR A 119 11.81 -4.35 9.28
CA THR A 119 11.95 -4.86 10.66
C THR A 119 13.37 -5.31 11.01
N GLU A 120 14.25 -5.56 10.04
CA GLU A 120 15.68 -5.81 10.30
C GLU A 120 16.45 -4.52 10.60
N PHE A 121 15.89 -3.36 10.21
CA PHE A 121 16.52 -2.05 10.39
C PHE A 121 15.86 -1.24 11.50
N VAL A 122 14.56 -1.45 11.74
CA VAL A 122 13.74 -0.67 12.67
C VAL A 122 12.90 -1.59 13.55
N ASP A 123 12.87 -1.34 14.86
CA ASP A 123 11.98 -1.97 15.82
C ASP A 123 10.56 -1.38 15.68
N VAL A 124 9.87 -1.82 14.63
CA VAL A 124 8.52 -1.33 14.29
C VAL A 124 7.51 -1.69 15.38
N ASP A 125 7.65 -2.86 16.03
CA ASP A 125 6.73 -3.29 17.09
C ASP A 125 6.80 -2.39 18.32
N ARG A 126 8.02 -2.08 18.79
CA ARG A 126 8.21 -1.14 19.89
C ARG A 126 7.75 0.26 19.50
N PHE A 127 8.09 0.70 18.30
CA PHE A 127 7.65 2.00 17.79
C PHE A 127 6.13 2.15 17.81
N LEU A 128 5.40 1.18 17.26
CA LEU A 128 3.94 1.22 17.20
C LEU A 128 3.31 1.19 18.60
N LYS A 129 3.82 0.33 19.50
CA LYS A 129 3.37 0.26 20.90
C LYS A 129 3.56 1.59 21.64
N ASP A 130 4.72 2.22 21.47
CA ASP A 130 5.02 3.50 22.11
C ASP A 130 4.06 4.58 21.60
N ILE A 131 3.90 4.68 20.28
CA ILE A 131 3.01 5.67 19.63
C ILE A 131 1.55 5.46 20.02
N GLU A 132 1.05 4.23 20.03
CA GLU A 132 -0.32 3.92 20.46
C GLU A 132 -0.53 4.34 21.92
N SER A 133 0.44 4.03 22.78
CA SER A 133 0.36 4.41 24.20
C SER A 133 0.35 5.93 24.42
N ILE A 134 1.10 6.68 23.60
CA ILE A 134 1.10 8.14 23.60
C ILE A 134 -0.23 8.65 23.07
N HIS A 135 -0.75 8.07 21.99
CA HIS A 135 -2.02 8.48 21.40
C HIS A 135 -3.22 8.31 22.35
N ASP A 136 -3.27 7.22 23.12
CA ASP A 136 -4.43 6.89 23.94
C ASP A 136 -4.43 7.57 25.33
N SER A 137 -3.30 8.11 25.77
CA SER A 137 -3.16 8.73 27.09
C SER A 137 -2.79 10.21 27.00
N MET A 138 -3.70 11.08 27.44
CA MET A 138 -3.46 12.52 27.52
C MET A 138 -2.23 12.85 28.38
N ILE A 139 -2.02 12.12 29.49
CA ILE A 139 -0.85 12.28 30.34
C ILE A 139 0.44 11.91 29.59
N ARG A 140 0.44 10.79 28.84
CA ARG A 140 1.60 10.42 28.02
C ARG A 140 1.86 11.39 26.87
N LYS A 141 0.82 11.98 26.25
CA LYS A 141 1.01 13.06 25.25
C LYS A 141 1.77 14.24 25.85
N VAL A 142 1.35 14.69 27.04
CA VAL A 142 2.02 15.79 27.74
C VAL A 142 3.46 15.41 28.08
N LEU A 143 3.69 14.24 28.69
CA LEU A 143 5.03 13.74 29.02
C LEU A 143 5.92 13.64 27.77
N PHE A 144 5.42 13.06 26.69
CA PHE A 144 6.14 12.95 25.42
C PHE A 144 6.51 14.32 24.85
N GLY A 145 5.59 15.29 24.92
CA GLY A 145 5.85 16.67 24.56
C GLY A 145 6.98 17.27 25.39
N LEU A 146 6.95 17.08 26.71
CA LEU A 146 8.00 17.53 27.65
C LEU A 146 9.36 16.88 27.36
N GLU A 147 9.40 15.57 27.07
CA GLU A 147 10.61 14.84 26.69
C GLU A 147 11.24 15.40 25.40
N LEU A 148 10.42 15.89 24.47
CA LEU A 148 10.91 16.50 23.24
C LEU A 148 11.42 17.94 23.43
N ILE A 149 11.08 18.63 24.52
CA ILE A 149 11.47 20.05 24.74
C ILE A 149 12.99 20.26 24.70
N PRO A 150 13.82 19.51 25.45
CA PRO A 150 15.27 19.72 25.42
C PRO A 150 15.86 19.57 24.01
N SER A 151 15.43 18.55 23.27
CA SER A 151 15.84 18.32 21.89
C SER A 151 15.30 19.39 20.95
N ALA A 152 14.05 19.83 21.13
CA ALA A 152 13.43 20.85 20.30
C ALA A 152 14.11 22.21 20.49
N ILE A 153 14.51 22.57 21.72
CA ILE A 153 15.30 23.78 22.02
C ILE A 153 16.67 23.66 21.37
N ARG A 154 17.37 22.53 21.56
CA ARG A 154 18.71 22.29 20.98
C ARG A 154 18.73 22.38 19.46
N TYR A 155 17.68 21.88 18.79
CA TYR A 155 17.62 21.83 17.33
C TYR A 155 16.74 22.93 16.70
N LEU A 156 16.17 23.82 17.52
CA LEU A 156 15.22 24.86 17.15
C LEU A 156 14.04 24.34 16.28
N SER A 157 13.68 23.05 16.43
CA SER A 157 12.68 22.39 15.59
C SER A 157 12.12 21.14 16.27
N PHE A 158 10.79 21.13 16.47
CA PHE A 158 10.07 19.97 17.01
C PHE A 158 10.11 18.77 16.04
N ARG A 159 10.14 19.02 14.72
CA ARG A 159 10.28 17.95 13.72
C ARG A 159 11.63 17.25 13.82
N ARG A 160 12.72 18.01 14.03
CA ARG A 160 14.05 17.42 14.26
C ARG A 160 14.12 16.68 15.60
N ALA A 161 13.48 17.20 16.65
CA ALA A 161 13.40 16.51 17.93
C ALA A 161 12.72 15.13 17.79
N LEU A 162 11.60 15.09 17.04
CA LEU A 162 10.93 13.84 16.73
C LEU A 162 11.79 12.93 15.86
N ALA A 163 12.45 13.43 14.82
CA ALA A 163 13.35 12.64 13.98
C ALA A 163 14.47 11.97 14.81
N LYS A 164 15.07 12.70 15.76
CA LYS A 164 16.04 12.13 16.68
C LYS A 164 15.46 11.05 17.59
N LYS A 165 14.22 11.20 18.03
CA LYS A 165 13.52 10.15 18.77
C LYS A 165 13.20 8.93 17.90
N LEU A 166 12.99 9.11 16.58
CA LEU A 166 12.80 8.00 15.65
C LEU A 166 14.07 7.16 15.47
N ILE A 167 15.26 7.75 15.65
CA ILE A 167 16.54 7.02 15.60
C ILE A 167 16.63 5.98 16.72
N ASP A 168 15.99 6.19 17.87
CA ASP A 168 16.00 5.25 19.00
C ASP A 168 15.35 3.89 18.67
N TYR A 169 14.57 3.84 17.58
CA TYR A 169 13.96 2.61 17.07
C TYR A 169 14.81 1.94 15.99
N ILE A 170 15.91 2.55 15.53
CA ILE A 170 16.79 1.94 14.53
C ILE A 170 17.66 0.87 15.20
N ILE A 171 17.48 -0.38 14.77
CA ILE A 171 18.28 -1.53 15.20
C ILE A 171 19.58 -1.57 14.41
N GLN A 172 19.49 -1.36 13.09
CA GLN A 172 20.62 -1.34 12.17
C GLN A 172 20.56 -0.08 11.29
N ASP A 173 21.48 0.84 11.53
CA ASP A 173 21.51 2.13 10.82
C ASP A 173 22.16 2.02 9.43
N GLU A 174 23.23 1.24 9.31
CA GLU A 174 23.93 1.09 8.04
C GLU A 174 23.21 0.11 7.12
N LEU A 175 22.71 0.63 5.99
CA LEU A 175 22.10 -0.14 4.92
C LEU A 175 23.17 -0.89 4.11
N PRO A 176 22.83 -1.99 3.41
CA PRO A 176 23.79 -2.75 2.59
C PRO A 176 24.54 -1.97 1.50
N ASN A 177 24.11 -0.76 1.16
CA ASN A 177 24.79 0.15 0.23
C ASN A 177 25.69 1.18 0.91
N GLY A 178 25.90 1.08 2.23
CA GLY A 178 26.72 1.99 3.04
C GLY A 178 26.03 3.31 3.43
N LYS A 179 24.78 3.53 3.02
CA LYS A 179 24.02 4.70 3.49
C LYS A 179 23.45 4.46 4.89
N LYS A 180 23.31 5.52 5.67
CA LYS A 180 22.62 5.46 6.97
C LYS A 180 21.13 5.70 6.82
N LEU A 181 20.33 4.89 7.50
CA LEU A 181 18.87 5.03 7.55
C LEU A 181 18.48 6.30 8.32
N SER A 182 19.18 6.60 9.41
CA SER A 182 19.03 7.81 10.21
C SER A 182 19.13 9.07 9.35
N ASP A 183 20.14 9.17 8.47
CA ASP A 183 20.32 10.30 7.55
C ASP A 183 19.18 10.43 6.52
N ILE A 184 18.56 9.30 6.12
CA ILE A 184 17.40 9.30 5.20
C ILE A 184 16.15 9.78 5.94
N LEU A 185 15.91 9.28 7.16
CA LEU A 185 14.76 9.66 7.99
C LEU A 185 14.84 11.12 8.44
N ASP A 186 16.01 11.59 8.86
CA ASP A 186 16.25 12.99 9.24
C ASP A 186 15.88 13.94 8.09
N ARG A 187 16.26 13.61 6.85
CA ARG A 187 15.93 14.41 5.66
C ARG A 187 14.43 14.39 5.33
N ILE A 188 13.75 13.25 5.46
CA ILE A 188 12.29 13.16 5.27
C ILE A 188 11.56 14.09 6.24
N MET A 189 11.96 14.06 7.51
CA MET A 189 11.34 14.84 8.58
C MET A 189 11.63 16.34 8.48
N GLU A 190 12.83 16.71 8.03
CA GLU A 190 13.26 18.09 7.86
C GLU A 190 12.58 18.75 6.65
N GLU A 191 12.70 18.14 5.47
CA GLU A 191 12.21 18.75 4.24
C GLU A 191 10.69 18.65 4.09
N GLY A 192 10.06 17.60 4.64
CA GLY A 192 8.63 17.34 4.48
C GLY A 192 8.19 17.30 3.01
N SER A 193 9.11 16.94 2.12
CA SER A 193 9.02 17.14 0.67
C SER A 193 8.85 15.82 -0.08
N TYR A 194 8.23 15.85 -1.26
CA TYR A 194 8.16 14.65 -2.11
C TYR A 194 9.55 14.19 -2.59
N SER A 195 10.54 15.08 -2.64
CA SER A 195 11.93 14.76 -3.01
C SER A 195 12.63 13.92 -1.95
N SER A 196 12.44 14.20 -0.66
CA SER A 196 13.04 13.40 0.42
C SER A 196 12.45 11.99 0.51
N LEU A 197 11.13 11.84 0.31
CA LEU A 197 10.47 10.53 0.18
C LEU A 197 10.99 9.74 -1.03
N ARG A 198 11.40 10.43 -2.10
CA ARG A 198 11.97 9.78 -3.28
C ARG A 198 13.26 9.03 -2.96
N GLU A 199 14.13 9.58 -2.10
CA GLU A 199 15.36 8.91 -1.70
C GLU A 199 15.09 7.62 -0.94
N PHE A 200 14.14 7.65 0.00
CA PHE A 200 13.70 6.44 0.69
C PHE A 200 13.21 5.39 -0.31
N HIS A 201 12.32 5.76 -1.23
CA HIS A 201 11.82 4.84 -2.27
C HIS A 201 12.79 4.57 -3.44
N TYR A 202 14.05 5.01 -3.38
CA TYR A 202 15.12 4.47 -4.22
C TYR A 202 15.79 3.25 -3.57
N ASN A 203 15.67 3.13 -2.26
CA ASN A 203 16.28 2.05 -1.47
C ASN A 203 15.23 1.03 -1.01
N PHE A 204 14.02 1.50 -0.70
CA PHE A 204 12.92 0.70 -0.19
C PHE A 204 11.77 0.57 -1.19
N LEU A 205 11.17 -0.61 -1.24
CA LEU A 205 9.97 -0.91 -2.01
C LEU A 205 8.79 -1.11 -1.06
N PHE A 206 7.69 -0.41 -1.32
CA PHE A 206 6.44 -0.63 -0.59
C PHE A 206 5.78 -1.93 -1.07
N LEU A 207 5.43 -2.82 -0.13
CA LEU A 207 4.59 -3.98 -0.42
C LEU A 207 3.31 -3.84 0.41
N GLY A 208 2.17 -3.78 -0.26
CA GLY A 208 0.88 -3.63 0.38
C GLY A 208 -0.14 -4.59 -0.20
N MET A 209 -1.27 -4.72 0.49
CA MET A 209 -2.44 -5.35 -0.07
C MET A 209 -3.72 -4.88 0.61
N MET A 210 -4.76 -4.64 -0.18
CA MET A 210 -6.07 -4.23 0.31
C MET A 210 -7.09 -5.34 0.08
N HIS A 211 -7.78 -5.81 1.13
CA HIS A 211 -8.79 -6.86 1.03
C HIS A 211 -10.19 -6.25 0.99
N PHE A 212 -10.74 -6.15 -0.22
CA PHE A 212 -12.11 -5.68 -0.42
C PHE A 212 -13.14 -6.73 -0.02
N GLN A 213 -14.27 -6.24 0.49
CA GLN A 213 -15.38 -7.09 0.89
C GLN A 213 -16.18 -7.56 -0.32
N ASP A 214 -16.91 -8.64 -0.13
CA ASP A 214 -17.87 -9.20 -1.07
C ASP A 214 -19.10 -9.76 -0.33
N TYR A 215 -20.05 -10.34 -1.06
CA TYR A 215 -21.31 -10.83 -0.47
C TYR A 215 -21.13 -11.89 0.62
N TYR A 216 -19.97 -12.54 0.69
CA TYR A 216 -19.74 -13.67 1.59
C TYR A 216 -18.89 -13.31 2.81
N ASN A 217 -18.34 -12.09 2.88
CA ASN A 217 -17.52 -11.62 4.00
C ASN A 217 -17.83 -10.16 4.39
N TYR A 218 -19.03 -9.67 4.05
CA TYR A 218 -19.41 -8.29 4.27
C TYR A 218 -19.63 -7.98 5.76
N ASP A 219 -18.79 -7.11 6.30
CA ASP A 219 -18.86 -6.61 7.67
C ASP A 219 -19.16 -5.10 7.68
N VAL A 220 -20.27 -4.72 8.32
CA VAL A 220 -20.72 -3.33 8.43
C VAL A 220 -19.77 -2.50 9.29
N ASN A 221 -19.13 -3.08 10.31
CA ASN A 221 -18.17 -2.36 11.16
C ASN A 221 -16.94 -1.92 10.33
N ARG A 222 -16.51 -2.76 9.39
CA ARG A 222 -15.43 -2.40 8.44
C ARG A 222 -15.82 -1.25 7.53
N VAL A 223 -17.08 -1.23 7.10
CA VAL A 223 -17.64 -0.20 6.20
C VAL A 223 -17.78 1.15 6.90
N GLN A 224 -18.22 1.16 8.16
CA GLN A 224 -18.34 2.38 8.97
C GLN A 224 -17.01 3.12 9.14
N ARG A 225 -15.91 2.38 9.09
CA ARG A 225 -14.54 2.91 9.16
C ARG A 225 -13.88 3.02 7.78
N CYS A 226 -14.61 2.98 6.67
CA CYS A 226 -13.96 3.02 5.35
C CYS A 226 -13.23 4.37 5.15
N SER A 227 -12.02 4.35 4.57
CA SER A 227 -11.29 5.56 4.19
C SER A 227 -11.43 5.90 2.70
N ILE A 228 -12.08 5.02 1.92
CA ILE A 228 -12.27 5.17 0.47
C ILE A 228 -13.76 5.29 0.18
N HIS A 229 -14.14 6.36 -0.51
CA HIS A 229 -15.54 6.65 -0.78
C HIS A 229 -15.76 7.10 -2.22
N TYR A 230 -16.96 6.85 -2.73
CA TYR A 230 -17.47 7.42 -3.97
C TYR A 230 -18.41 8.58 -3.65
N ALA A 231 -18.21 9.71 -4.31
CA ALA A 231 -19.19 10.77 -4.37
C ALA A 231 -20.26 10.40 -5.41
N ALA A 232 -21.52 10.37 -4.98
CA ALA A 232 -22.67 10.09 -5.82
C ALA A 232 -23.72 11.18 -5.60
N GLY A 233 -23.54 12.32 -6.28
CA GLY A 233 -24.36 13.51 -6.09
C GLY A 233 -24.16 14.10 -4.70
N ASN A 234 -25.22 14.12 -3.89
CA ASN A 234 -25.18 14.61 -2.50
C ASN A 234 -24.83 13.53 -1.46
N ARG A 235 -24.43 12.33 -1.89
CA ARG A 235 -24.07 11.22 -1.01
C ARG A 235 -22.60 10.85 -1.14
N ILE A 236 -22.02 10.45 -0.02
CA ILE A 236 -20.71 9.80 0.05
C ILE A 236 -20.96 8.34 0.40
N ILE A 237 -20.51 7.42 -0.44
CA ILE A 237 -20.79 5.98 -0.31
C ILE A 237 -19.47 5.24 -0.12
N PRO A 238 -19.27 4.47 0.96
CA PRO A 238 -18.06 3.68 1.16
C PRO A 238 -17.77 2.73 -0.02
N PHE A 239 -16.49 2.51 -0.31
CA PHE A 239 -16.05 1.75 -1.48
C PHE A 239 -16.69 0.35 -1.57
N CYS A 240 -16.67 -0.40 -0.46
CA CYS A 240 -17.26 -1.73 -0.43
C CYS A 240 -18.78 -1.68 -0.59
N THR A 241 -19.46 -0.74 0.05
CA THR A 241 -20.92 -0.54 -0.12
C THR A 241 -21.30 -0.30 -1.58
N TYR A 242 -20.56 0.58 -2.25
CA TYR A 242 -20.80 0.96 -3.64
C TYR A 242 -20.61 -0.23 -4.61
N ASN A 243 -19.56 -1.03 -4.39
CA ASN A 243 -19.18 -2.11 -5.30
C ASN A 243 -19.86 -3.45 -5.00
N VAL A 244 -20.15 -3.75 -3.73
CA VAL A 244 -20.80 -5.00 -3.33
C VAL A 244 -22.30 -4.93 -3.57
N PHE A 245 -22.96 -3.79 -3.36
CA PHE A 245 -24.41 -3.65 -3.59
C PHE A 245 -24.71 -2.67 -4.72
N PRO A 246 -24.28 -2.98 -5.97
CA PRO A 246 -24.32 -2.02 -7.06
C PRO A 246 -25.75 -1.63 -7.44
N SER A 247 -26.72 -2.56 -7.39
CA SER A 247 -28.13 -2.27 -7.71
C SER A 247 -28.77 -1.25 -6.76
N ILE A 248 -28.30 -1.19 -5.50
CA ILE A 248 -28.81 -0.28 -4.48
C ILE A 248 -28.14 1.10 -4.60
N TYR A 249 -26.83 1.13 -4.80
CA TYR A 249 -26.04 2.36 -4.65
C TYR A 249 -25.49 2.92 -5.98
N ARG A 250 -24.87 2.07 -6.80
CA ARG A 250 -24.15 2.49 -8.02
C ARG A 250 -25.09 2.63 -9.21
N ASP A 251 -25.79 1.56 -9.55
CA ASP A 251 -26.42 1.40 -10.88
C ASP A 251 -27.57 2.39 -11.06
N LYS A 252 -28.35 2.64 -10.00
CA LYS A 252 -29.40 3.68 -10.02
C LYS A 252 -28.81 5.06 -10.29
N TYR A 253 -27.71 5.40 -9.62
CA TYR A 253 -27.04 6.69 -9.79
C TYR A 253 -26.42 6.83 -11.20
N LEU A 254 -25.70 5.83 -11.67
CA LEU A 254 -25.10 5.85 -13.01
C LEU A 254 -26.18 5.92 -14.10
N LYS A 255 -27.29 5.19 -13.95
CA LYS A 255 -28.40 5.22 -14.92
C LYS A 255 -29.05 6.60 -14.99
N SER A 256 -29.27 7.28 -13.87
CA SER A 256 -29.89 8.62 -13.86
C SER A 256 -28.96 9.71 -14.39
N HIS A 257 -27.64 9.50 -14.37
CA HIS A 257 -26.62 10.44 -14.84
C HIS A 257 -25.92 9.97 -16.13
N ALA A 258 -26.49 8.99 -16.82
CA ALA A 258 -25.91 8.46 -18.04
C ALA A 258 -25.79 9.56 -19.10
N LEU A 259 -24.59 9.74 -19.65
CA LEU A 259 -24.36 10.65 -20.77
C LEU A 259 -25.14 10.16 -22.00
N LYS A 260 -25.70 11.10 -22.77
CA LYS A 260 -26.46 10.81 -24.00
C LYS A 260 -25.97 11.65 -25.17
N GLY A 261 -26.37 11.25 -26.38
CA GLY A 261 -26.06 11.93 -27.64
C GLY A 261 -24.59 11.87 -28.02
N LYS A 262 -24.15 12.85 -28.82
CA LYS A 262 -22.82 12.88 -29.46
C LYS A 262 -21.64 12.68 -28.49
N LYS A 263 -21.75 13.20 -27.26
CA LYS A 263 -20.69 13.03 -26.25
C LYS A 263 -20.54 11.57 -25.81
N ALA A 264 -21.66 10.87 -25.62
CA ALA A 264 -21.63 9.45 -25.23
C ALA A 264 -21.09 8.57 -26.37
N GLU A 265 -21.51 8.83 -27.60
CA GLU A 265 -21.01 8.14 -28.79
C GLU A 265 -19.49 8.30 -28.96
N LYS A 266 -18.99 9.53 -28.80
CA LYS A 266 -17.55 9.82 -28.85
C LYS A 266 -16.77 9.03 -27.79
N LEU A 267 -17.20 9.09 -26.52
CA LEU A 267 -16.54 8.36 -25.43
C LEU A 267 -16.59 6.84 -25.62
N MET A 268 -17.70 6.32 -26.16
CA MET A 268 -17.82 4.89 -26.48
C MET A 268 -16.83 4.48 -27.58
N LYS A 269 -16.71 5.28 -28.65
CA LYS A 269 -15.72 5.05 -29.71
C LYS A 269 -14.30 5.06 -29.16
N GLU A 270 -13.94 6.07 -28.37
CA GLU A 270 -12.61 6.16 -27.73
C GLU A 270 -12.31 4.96 -26.83
N SER A 271 -13.32 4.46 -26.10
CA SER A 271 -13.22 3.25 -25.26
C SER A 271 -12.97 1.99 -26.09
N LEU A 272 -13.67 1.82 -27.21
CA LEU A 272 -13.47 0.69 -28.13
C LEU A 272 -12.07 0.72 -28.76
N GLU A 273 -11.62 1.88 -29.22
CA GLU A 273 -10.27 2.05 -29.75
C GLU A 273 -9.20 1.75 -28.68
N ALA A 274 -9.42 2.15 -27.43
CA ALA A 274 -8.55 1.81 -26.32
C ALA A 274 -8.49 0.30 -26.06
N LYS A 275 -9.64 -0.37 -26.12
CA LYS A 275 -9.73 -1.84 -26.01
C LYS A 275 -8.94 -2.54 -27.12
N GLU A 276 -9.11 -2.12 -28.36
CA GLU A 276 -8.37 -2.69 -29.50
C GLU A 276 -6.86 -2.52 -29.36
N ARG A 277 -6.39 -1.37 -28.86
CA ARG A 277 -4.96 -1.15 -28.59
C ARG A 277 -4.42 -2.15 -27.56
N VAL A 278 -5.19 -2.44 -26.51
CA VAL A 278 -4.80 -3.43 -25.49
C VAL A 278 -4.78 -4.84 -26.06
N GLU A 279 -5.75 -5.21 -26.90
CA GLU A 279 -5.79 -6.51 -27.57
C GLU A 279 -4.59 -6.70 -28.51
N LYS A 280 -4.30 -5.72 -29.37
CA LYS A 280 -3.11 -5.71 -30.23
C LYS A 280 -1.81 -5.80 -29.43
N PHE A 281 -1.72 -5.13 -28.28
CA PHE A 281 -0.56 -5.24 -27.40
C PHE A 281 -0.38 -6.66 -26.84
N ARG A 282 -1.48 -7.35 -26.48
CA ARG A 282 -1.44 -8.72 -25.96
C ARG A 282 -0.97 -9.73 -27.01
N GLU A 283 -1.22 -9.50 -28.29
CA GLU A 283 -0.73 -10.34 -29.38
C GLU A 283 0.81 -10.35 -29.45
N LYS A 284 1.46 -9.26 -29.02
CA LYS A 284 2.93 -9.14 -28.96
C LYS A 284 3.56 -9.92 -27.80
N ARG A 285 2.80 -10.72 -27.05
CA ARG A 285 3.32 -11.50 -25.90
C ARG A 285 4.59 -12.28 -26.24
N LYS A 286 4.63 -12.97 -27.39
CA LYS A 286 5.80 -13.78 -27.78
C LYS A 286 7.04 -12.90 -28.01
N GLU A 287 6.87 -11.77 -28.69
CA GLU A 287 7.95 -10.79 -28.91
C GLU A 287 8.47 -10.24 -27.58
N ILE A 288 7.57 -9.87 -26.66
CA ILE A 288 7.91 -9.34 -25.33
C ILE A 288 8.70 -10.38 -24.53
N VAL A 289 8.22 -11.62 -24.46
CA VAL A 289 8.88 -12.70 -23.69
C VAL A 289 10.26 -13.03 -24.26
N ASN A 290 10.45 -12.91 -25.57
CA ASN A 290 11.74 -13.15 -26.22
C ASN A 290 12.68 -11.93 -26.15
N SER A 291 12.22 -10.78 -25.66
CA SER A 291 13.04 -9.57 -25.58
C SER A 291 14.17 -9.70 -24.57
N SER A 292 15.29 -9.04 -24.83
CA SER A 292 16.42 -8.97 -23.91
C SER A 292 16.03 -8.42 -22.54
N ILE A 293 15.15 -7.41 -22.52
CA ILE A 293 14.64 -6.79 -21.29
C ILE A 293 13.86 -7.80 -20.45
N TYR A 294 12.98 -8.58 -21.07
CA TYR A 294 12.22 -9.60 -20.35
C TYR A 294 13.17 -10.66 -19.78
N ASN A 295 14.09 -11.16 -20.60
CA ASN A 295 15.08 -12.13 -20.15
C ASN A 295 15.96 -11.58 -19.01
N GLU A 296 16.44 -10.34 -19.07
CA GLU A 296 17.23 -9.74 -17.99
C GLU A 296 16.46 -9.69 -16.66
N VAL A 297 15.16 -9.34 -16.71
CA VAL A 297 14.32 -9.22 -15.52
C VAL A 297 13.94 -10.58 -14.93
N TYR A 298 13.78 -11.60 -15.78
CA TYR A 298 13.29 -12.93 -15.37
C TYR A 298 14.34 -14.05 -15.46
N ALA A 299 15.59 -13.78 -15.85
CA ALA A 299 16.70 -14.76 -15.88
C ALA A 299 17.23 -15.02 -14.48
N ILE A 300 16.48 -15.78 -13.67
CA ILE A 300 16.92 -16.41 -12.43
C ILE A 300 16.15 -17.72 -12.24
#